data_AF-A0A819JP57-F1
#
_entry.id   AF-A0A819JP57-F1
#
_cell.length_a   1.000
_cell.length_b   1.000
_cell.length_c   1.000
_cell.angle_alpha   90.00
_cell.angle_beta   90.00
_cell.angle_gamma   90.00
#
_symmetry.space_group_name_H-M   'P 1'
#
loop_
_entity.id
_entity.type
_entity.pdbx_description
1 polymer ?
#
loop_
_entity_poly.entity_id
_entity_poly.type
_entity_poly.pdbx_seq_one_letter_code
_entity_poly.pdbx_strand_id
1 'polypeptide(L)'
;MVTRSGEEAIAQSMSRIIDTVQEPLEFMAPIGGYEEMPLVSLEEAVEPLVPILPAVQSHAYVAKQRCKNPVDELTQDESASIMLYTMSWKPLDKCLYFALNDTLRSPDRQQKLEPWFLFLRLFLSALYRLPPLSKTVYRGVKLDLSKCYIKGETIVWWGFSSCTTAIGVLQSELFLGMTNTRTMFALQCQSARDIRKHSYYPAEDEVLLMAATQFKVVSCLKQGSLEIIQLEEIRPPFPLLQPVPVIVSPLTNPTSLGN
;
A
#
# COMPACT_ATOMS: atom_id res chain seq x y z
N MET A 1 2.45 -3.12 -30.01
CA MET A 1 3.83 -3.62 -29.84
C MET A 1 4.38 -2.92 -28.61
N VAL A 2 4.34 -3.59 -27.45
CA VAL A 2 4.85 -3.02 -26.19
C VAL A 2 6.38 -3.07 -26.27
N THR A 3 7.06 -1.98 -25.96
CA THR A 3 8.53 -1.91 -26.00
C THR A 3 9.11 -2.77 -24.87
N ARG A 4 10.33 -3.29 -25.05
CA ARG A 4 11.07 -4.04 -24.00
C ARG A 4 11.13 -3.30 -22.65
N SER A 5 11.17 -1.96 -22.68
CA SER A 5 11.07 -1.11 -21.48
C SER A 5 9.68 -1.10 -20.83
N GLY A 6 8.62 -1.25 -21.62
CA GLY A 6 7.25 -1.40 -21.11
C GLY A 6 7.05 -2.76 -20.46
N GLU A 7 7.61 -3.84 -21.04
CA GLU A 7 7.54 -5.19 -20.46
C GLU A 7 8.26 -5.30 -19.11
N GLU A 8 9.44 -4.67 -18.97
CA GLU A 8 10.17 -4.61 -17.69
C GLU A 8 9.44 -3.78 -16.62
N ALA A 9 8.87 -2.63 -16.99
CA ALA A 9 8.07 -1.81 -16.08
C ALA A 9 6.83 -2.55 -15.59
N ILE A 10 6.15 -3.29 -16.48
CA ILE A 10 5.02 -4.15 -16.16
C ILE A 10 5.46 -5.27 -15.20
N ALA A 11 6.54 -6.00 -15.51
CA ALA A 11 7.07 -7.08 -14.66
C ALA A 11 7.47 -6.63 -13.25
N GLN A 12 7.98 -5.41 -13.13
CA GLN A 12 8.32 -4.78 -11.85
C GLN A 12 7.08 -4.35 -11.07
N SER A 13 6.04 -3.87 -11.77
CA SER A 13 4.76 -3.52 -11.16
C SER A 13 4.04 -4.74 -10.55
N MET A 14 4.08 -5.88 -11.26
CA MET A 14 3.42 -7.14 -10.91
C MET A 14 3.74 -7.66 -9.50
N SER A 15 4.99 -7.52 -9.06
CA SER A 15 5.41 -8.01 -7.75
C SER A 15 4.81 -7.26 -6.56
N ARG A 16 4.27 -6.04 -6.76
CA ARG A 16 3.59 -5.26 -5.70
C ARG A 16 2.22 -5.82 -5.36
N ILE A 17 1.48 -6.18 -6.40
CA ILE A 17 0.11 -6.69 -6.27
C ILE A 17 0.07 -8.15 -5.81
N ILE A 18 1.22 -8.85 -5.82
CA ILE A 18 1.31 -10.27 -5.44
C ILE A 18 1.90 -10.49 -4.03
N ASP A 19 2.51 -9.48 -3.40
CA ASP A 19 3.25 -9.56 -2.11
C ASP A 19 2.47 -10.02 -0.85
N THR A 20 1.20 -10.46 -0.96
CA THR A 20 0.41 -10.94 0.19
C THR A 20 0.73 -12.38 0.59
N VAL A 21 1.89 -12.89 0.19
CA VAL A 21 2.25 -14.31 0.30
C VAL A 21 2.40 -14.76 1.76
N GLN A 22 2.52 -13.85 2.73
CA GLN A 22 2.81 -14.18 4.13
C GLN A 22 2.12 -13.27 5.15
N GLU A 23 0.85 -12.91 4.94
CA GLU A 23 0.10 -12.35 6.07
C GLU A 23 0.06 -13.39 7.20
N PRO A 24 0.44 -13.05 8.44
CA PRO A 24 0.48 -14.02 9.54
C PRO A 24 -0.92 -14.48 9.95
N LEU A 25 -1.96 -13.73 9.58
CA LEU A 25 -3.38 -13.97 9.92
C LEU A 25 -3.67 -14.06 11.42
N GLU A 26 -2.73 -13.65 12.25
CA GLU A 26 -2.81 -13.60 13.70
C GLU A 26 -2.84 -12.15 14.21
N PHE A 27 -3.35 -11.98 15.43
CA PHE A 27 -3.30 -10.69 16.12
C PHE A 27 -1.93 -10.47 16.74
N MET A 28 -1.37 -9.30 16.47
CA MET A 28 -0.07 -8.85 16.93
C MET A 28 -0.23 -7.46 17.58
N ALA A 29 0.79 -6.99 18.30
CA ALA A 29 0.74 -5.70 18.98
C ALA A 29 0.54 -4.53 17.97
N PRO A 30 -0.30 -3.52 18.28
CA PRO A 30 -0.50 -2.36 17.40
C PRO A 30 0.80 -1.71 16.93
N ILE A 31 0.78 -1.15 15.72
CA ILE A 31 1.91 -0.47 15.11
C ILE A 31 1.83 1.02 15.44
N GLY A 32 2.85 1.55 16.12
CA GLY A 32 2.97 2.95 16.52
C GLY A 32 4.42 3.36 16.74
N GLY A 33 4.63 4.54 17.31
CA GLY A 33 5.93 5.20 17.53
C GLY A 33 6.33 6.16 16.39
N TYR A 34 5.79 6.00 15.18
CA TYR A 34 6.06 6.91 14.06
C TYR A 34 5.20 8.17 14.12
N GLU A 35 4.03 8.13 14.75
CA GLU A 35 3.12 9.26 14.89
C GLU A 35 3.72 10.43 15.68
N GLU A 36 4.64 10.10 16.60
CA GLU A 36 5.41 11.06 17.41
C GLU A 36 6.62 11.63 16.66
N MET A 37 6.96 11.08 15.50
CA MET A 37 8.09 11.58 14.71
C MET A 37 7.77 12.92 14.03
N PRO A 38 8.78 13.78 13.84
CA PRO A 38 8.62 15.00 13.05
C PRO A 38 8.24 14.65 11.61
N LEU A 39 7.42 15.50 11.00
CA LEU A 39 7.22 15.47 9.56
C LEU A 39 8.45 16.09 8.89
N VAL A 40 9.11 15.34 8.01
CA VAL A 40 10.39 15.70 7.37
C VAL A 40 10.29 15.60 5.86
N SER A 41 11.33 16.07 5.14
CA SER A 41 11.44 15.88 3.68
C SER A 41 11.56 14.41 3.29
N LEU A 42 11.28 14.07 2.03
CA LEU A 42 11.44 12.69 1.55
C LEU A 42 12.90 12.20 1.68
N GLU A 43 13.88 13.07 1.43
CA GLU A 43 15.30 12.76 1.56
C GLU A 43 15.67 12.38 2.99
N GLU A 44 15.24 13.18 3.98
CA GLU A 44 15.45 12.88 5.40
C GLU A 44 14.69 11.63 5.83
N ALA A 45 13.48 11.42 5.30
CA ALA A 45 12.65 10.27 5.64
C ALA A 45 13.26 8.93 5.23
N VAL A 46 14.03 8.90 4.13
CA VAL A 46 14.67 7.67 3.63
C VAL A 46 16.10 7.48 4.11
N GLU A 47 16.71 8.48 4.75
CA GLU A 47 18.10 8.40 5.23
C GLU A 47 18.36 7.19 6.13
N PRO A 48 17.51 6.88 7.15
CA PRO A 48 17.73 5.71 8.00
C PRO A 48 17.52 4.38 7.27
N LEU A 49 16.89 4.40 6.09
CA LEU A 49 16.62 3.21 5.29
C LEU A 49 17.79 2.81 4.38
N VAL A 50 18.80 3.66 4.19
CA VAL A 50 19.95 3.39 3.30
C VAL A 50 20.65 2.06 3.62
N PRO A 51 20.90 1.68 4.89
CA PRO A 51 21.51 0.38 5.21
C PRO A 51 20.63 -0.82 4.82
N ILE A 52 19.30 -0.65 4.78
CA ILE A 52 18.33 -1.70 4.44
C ILE A 52 18.11 -1.76 2.92
N LEU A 53 18.05 -0.57 2.30
CA LEU A 53 17.71 -0.30 0.91
C LEU A 53 18.77 0.63 0.28
N PRO A 54 19.92 0.10 -0.17
CA PRO A 54 21.05 0.93 -0.62
C PRO A 54 20.74 1.90 -1.78
N ALA A 55 19.69 1.61 -2.57
CA ALA A 55 19.28 2.45 -3.70
C ALA A 55 18.14 3.43 -3.37
N VAL A 56 17.67 3.51 -2.11
CA VAL A 56 16.44 4.25 -1.78
C VAL A 56 16.55 5.74 -2.08
N GLN A 57 17.70 6.37 -1.81
CA GLN A 57 17.89 7.81 -2.05
C GLN A 57 17.78 8.20 -3.53
N SER A 58 18.33 7.39 -4.45
CA SER A 58 18.24 7.67 -5.88
C SER A 58 16.81 7.53 -6.40
N HIS A 59 16.04 6.58 -5.87
CA HIS A 59 14.63 6.41 -6.21
C HIS A 59 13.76 7.52 -5.59
N ALA A 60 14.07 7.93 -4.35
CA ALA A 60 13.43 9.07 -3.70
C ALA A 60 13.61 10.36 -4.50
N TYR A 61 14.83 10.61 -5.02
CA TYR A 61 15.09 11.72 -5.91
C TYR A 61 14.20 11.67 -7.16
N VAL A 62 14.13 10.52 -7.85
CA VAL A 62 13.28 10.34 -9.04
C VAL A 62 11.80 10.58 -8.72
N ALA A 63 11.31 10.01 -7.61
CA ALA A 63 9.93 10.21 -7.15
C ALA A 63 9.63 11.70 -6.95
N LYS A 64 10.51 12.41 -6.23
CA LYS A 64 10.35 13.85 -5.96
C LYS A 64 10.36 14.69 -7.23
N GLN A 65 11.23 14.38 -8.20
CA GLN A 65 11.25 15.09 -9.49
C GLN A 65 9.97 14.90 -10.32
N ARG A 66 9.26 13.78 -10.14
CA ARG A 66 7.98 13.50 -10.82
C ARG A 66 6.77 14.10 -10.10
N CYS A 67 6.91 14.49 -8.84
CA CYS A 67 5.84 15.05 -8.01
C CYS A 67 5.94 16.57 -7.80
N LYS A 68 6.51 17.33 -8.74
CA LYS A 68 6.71 18.80 -8.59
C LYS A 68 5.43 19.60 -8.39
N ASN A 69 4.33 19.17 -9.01
CA ASN A 69 3.03 19.82 -8.94
C ASN A 69 1.99 18.77 -8.54
N PRO A 70 1.99 18.33 -7.28
CA PRO A 70 1.06 17.31 -6.81
C PRO A 70 -0.38 17.85 -6.80
N VAL A 71 -1.32 16.92 -6.91
CA VAL A 71 -2.76 17.16 -6.79
C VAL A 71 -3.26 16.74 -5.41
N ASP A 72 -4.57 16.85 -5.17
CA ASP A 72 -5.22 16.38 -3.94
C ASP A 72 -4.65 17.04 -2.67
N GLU A 73 -4.20 18.29 -2.83
CA GLU A 73 -3.60 19.17 -1.81
C GLU A 73 -2.33 18.63 -1.14
N LEU A 74 -1.79 17.50 -1.59
CA LEU A 74 -0.55 16.94 -1.05
C LEU A 74 0.63 17.88 -1.30
N THR A 75 1.57 17.89 -0.37
CA THR A 75 2.90 18.47 -0.62
C THR A 75 3.68 17.59 -1.61
N GLN A 76 4.76 18.15 -2.16
CA GLN A 76 5.65 17.39 -3.04
C GLN A 76 6.21 16.15 -2.34
N ASP A 77 6.65 16.28 -1.08
CA ASP A 77 7.23 15.16 -0.32
C ASP A 77 6.18 14.09 0.01
N GLU A 78 4.96 14.48 0.38
CA GLU A 78 3.84 13.55 0.60
C GLU A 78 3.51 12.76 -0.66
N SER A 79 3.29 13.44 -1.79
CA SER A 79 3.02 12.75 -3.06
C SER A 79 4.20 11.87 -3.50
N ALA A 80 5.43 12.34 -3.30
CA ALA A 80 6.63 11.59 -3.68
C ALA A 80 6.84 10.35 -2.79
N SER A 81 6.42 10.38 -1.52
CA SER A 81 6.45 9.20 -0.65
C SER A 81 5.54 8.09 -1.15
N ILE A 82 4.34 8.43 -1.65
CA ILE A 82 3.41 7.48 -2.28
C ILE A 82 4.03 6.94 -3.58
N MET A 83 4.59 7.82 -4.41
CA MET A 83 5.25 7.39 -5.64
C MET A 83 6.40 6.43 -5.34
N LEU A 84 7.27 6.75 -4.38
CA LEU A 84 8.39 5.91 -3.99
C LEU A 84 7.93 4.56 -3.45
N TYR A 85 6.87 4.52 -2.65
CA TYR A 85 6.27 3.26 -2.19
C TYR A 85 5.86 2.38 -3.39
N THR A 86 5.21 2.97 -4.39
CA THR A 86 4.78 2.22 -5.59
C THR A 86 5.89 1.92 -6.60
N MET A 87 7.10 2.47 -6.43
CA MET A 87 8.20 2.18 -7.34
C MET A 87 8.71 0.76 -7.13
N SER A 88 9.03 0.10 -8.24
CA SER A 88 9.67 -1.20 -8.23
C SER A 88 11.03 -1.11 -8.92
N TRP A 89 12.01 -1.82 -8.37
CA TRP A 89 13.36 -1.92 -8.90
C TRP A 89 13.95 -3.31 -8.63
N LYS A 90 15.23 -3.50 -8.94
CA LYS A 90 15.94 -4.76 -8.72
C LYS A 90 17.12 -4.56 -7.75
N PRO A 91 17.39 -5.54 -6.88
CA PRO A 91 16.60 -6.76 -6.66
C PRO A 91 15.27 -6.46 -5.94
N LEU A 92 14.28 -7.34 -6.10
CA LEU A 92 12.88 -7.04 -5.76
C LEU A 92 12.64 -6.92 -4.25
N ASP A 93 13.31 -7.76 -3.48
CA ASP A 93 13.34 -7.76 -2.02
C ASP A 93 13.93 -6.47 -1.43
N LYS A 94 14.52 -5.63 -2.28
CA LYS A 94 15.05 -4.31 -1.92
C LYS A 94 14.17 -3.17 -2.41
N CYS A 95 13.00 -3.45 -2.99
CA CYS A 95 11.97 -2.43 -3.22
C CYS A 95 11.41 -1.94 -1.88
N LEU A 96 11.09 -0.65 -1.79
CA LEU A 96 10.62 -0.06 -0.55
C LEU A 96 9.33 -0.73 -0.05
N TYR A 97 8.33 -0.91 -0.91
CA TYR A 97 7.09 -1.57 -0.50
C TYR A 97 7.31 -3.00 0.01
N PHE A 98 8.22 -3.74 -0.64
CA PHE A 98 8.44 -5.14 -0.33
C PHE A 98 9.10 -5.27 1.04
N ALA A 99 10.20 -4.54 1.25
CA ALA A 99 10.91 -4.55 2.52
C ALA A 99 10.06 -3.98 3.67
N LEU A 100 9.26 -2.94 3.40
CA LEU A 100 8.35 -2.38 4.41
C LEU A 100 7.27 -3.38 4.80
N ASN A 101 6.58 -3.98 3.82
CA ASN A 101 5.51 -4.94 4.09
C ASN A 101 6.04 -6.22 4.76
N ASP A 102 7.21 -6.72 4.36
CA ASP A 102 7.88 -7.82 5.06
C ASP A 102 8.17 -7.46 6.52
N THR A 103 8.68 -6.25 6.76
CA THR A 103 8.91 -5.73 8.11
C THR A 103 7.61 -5.64 8.92
N LEU A 104 6.52 -5.14 8.34
CA LEU A 104 5.21 -5.01 9.01
C LEU A 104 4.59 -6.36 9.39
N ARG A 105 4.85 -7.41 8.60
CA ARG A 105 4.36 -8.78 8.85
C ARG A 105 5.26 -9.55 9.82
N SER A 106 6.48 -9.09 10.09
CA SER A 106 7.45 -9.80 10.93
C SER A 106 7.01 -9.86 12.41
N PRO A 107 7.18 -11.00 13.11
CA PRO A 107 6.92 -11.09 14.55
C PRO A 107 7.78 -10.12 15.37
N ASP A 108 8.99 -9.81 14.91
CA ASP A 108 9.93 -8.91 15.60
C ASP A 108 9.81 -7.45 15.12
N ARG A 109 8.68 -7.08 14.49
CA ARG A 109 8.54 -5.78 13.81
C ARG A 109 8.78 -4.56 14.69
N GLN A 110 8.55 -4.65 16.00
CA GLN A 110 8.65 -3.48 16.89
C GLN A 110 10.04 -2.82 16.80
N GLN A 111 11.10 -3.63 16.82
CA GLN A 111 12.48 -3.13 16.69
C GLN A 111 12.85 -2.87 15.23
N LYS A 112 12.38 -3.72 14.31
CA LYS A 112 12.72 -3.61 12.88
C LYS A 112 12.07 -2.40 12.20
N LEU A 113 10.99 -1.85 12.77
CA LEU A 113 10.30 -0.67 12.24
C LEU A 113 10.94 0.66 12.63
N GLU A 114 11.84 0.71 13.61
CA GLU A 114 12.45 1.98 14.06
C GLU A 114 13.09 2.78 12.91
N PRO A 115 13.87 2.19 11.98
CA PRO A 115 14.42 2.91 10.83
C PRO A 115 13.35 3.43 9.86
N TRP A 116 12.13 2.89 9.91
CA TRP A 116 11.03 3.24 9.03
C TRP A 116 10.16 4.37 9.57
N PHE A 117 10.33 4.79 10.83
CA PHE A 117 9.39 5.71 11.46
C PHE A 117 9.28 7.07 10.77
N LEU A 118 10.39 7.67 10.30
CA LEU A 118 10.33 8.91 9.53
C LEU A 118 9.60 8.74 8.19
N PHE A 119 9.87 7.64 7.48
CA PHE A 119 9.17 7.32 6.24
C PHE A 119 7.68 7.05 6.47
N LEU A 120 7.33 6.24 7.47
CA LEU A 120 5.94 5.93 7.83
C LEU A 120 5.19 7.19 8.25
N ARG A 121 5.82 8.09 9.01
CA ARG A 121 5.25 9.38 9.38
C ARG A 121 4.87 10.19 8.14
N LEU A 122 5.79 10.36 7.18
CA LEU A 122 5.53 11.11 5.95
C LEU A 122 4.49 10.41 5.07
N PHE A 123 4.66 9.12 4.82
CA PHE A 123 3.81 8.33 3.95
C PHE A 123 2.37 8.22 4.45
N LEU A 124 2.17 7.96 5.74
CA LEU A 124 0.84 7.92 6.33
C LEU A 124 0.20 9.30 6.32
N SER A 125 0.96 10.39 6.56
CA SER A 125 0.42 11.75 6.47
C SER A 125 -0.16 12.01 5.07
N ALA A 126 0.55 11.60 4.02
CA ALA A 126 0.07 11.66 2.65
C ALA A 126 -1.23 10.85 2.45
N LEU A 127 -1.26 9.59 2.90
CA LEU A 127 -2.43 8.71 2.73
C LEU A 127 -3.66 9.19 3.52
N TYR A 128 -3.49 9.75 4.71
CA TYR A 128 -4.60 10.26 5.52
C TYR A 128 -5.22 11.55 4.96
N ARG A 129 -4.49 12.30 4.11
CA ARG A 129 -5.02 13.46 3.39
C ARG A 129 -5.87 13.08 2.17
N LEU A 130 -5.64 11.89 1.61
CA LEU A 130 -6.48 11.36 0.55
C LEU A 130 -7.83 10.89 1.13
N PRO A 131 -8.97 11.19 0.47
CA PRO A 131 -10.28 10.79 0.96
C PRO A 131 -10.40 9.26 1.00
N PRO A 132 -11.06 8.69 2.03
CA PRO A 132 -11.31 7.26 2.08
C PRO A 132 -12.26 6.83 0.96
N LEU A 133 -11.92 5.72 0.31
CA LEU A 133 -12.73 5.08 -0.71
C LEU A 133 -13.48 3.89 -0.10
N SER A 134 -14.81 4.00 -0.04
CA SER A 134 -15.70 2.90 0.34
C SER A 134 -16.18 2.17 -0.91
N LYS A 135 -15.50 1.08 -1.30
CA LYS A 135 -15.81 0.32 -2.52
C LYS A 135 -15.31 -1.11 -2.40
N THR A 136 -15.89 -2.02 -3.18
CA THR A 136 -15.28 -3.33 -3.43
C THR A 136 -14.03 -3.17 -4.28
N VAL A 137 -12.91 -3.68 -3.79
CA VAL A 137 -11.63 -3.78 -4.51
C VAL A 137 -11.20 -5.23 -4.61
N TYR A 138 -10.32 -5.52 -5.57
CA TYR A 138 -9.90 -6.87 -5.90
C TYR A 138 -8.39 -6.99 -5.83
N ARG A 139 -7.95 -8.18 -5.41
CA ARG A 139 -6.53 -8.56 -5.38
C ARG A 139 -6.36 -10.00 -5.81
N GLY A 140 -5.36 -10.26 -6.64
CA GLY A 140 -5.03 -11.60 -7.11
C GLY A 140 -3.71 -12.09 -6.52
N VAL A 141 -3.67 -13.36 -6.10
CA VAL A 141 -2.46 -14.03 -5.63
C VAL A 141 -2.32 -15.36 -6.35
N LYS A 142 -1.14 -15.64 -6.92
CA LYS A 142 -0.83 -16.88 -7.64
C LYS A 142 -0.46 -18.04 -6.69
N LEU A 143 -1.25 -18.23 -5.63
CA LEU A 143 -1.08 -19.27 -4.62
C LEU A 143 -2.44 -19.83 -4.20
N ASP A 144 -2.43 -21.04 -3.66
CA ASP A 144 -3.57 -21.62 -2.95
C ASP A 144 -3.61 -21.11 -1.51
N LEU A 145 -4.60 -20.29 -1.18
CA LEU A 145 -4.83 -19.80 0.18
C LEU A 145 -6.14 -20.34 0.76
N SER A 146 -6.76 -21.33 0.12
CA SER A 146 -8.07 -21.88 0.51
C SER A 146 -8.11 -22.41 1.95
N LYS A 147 -6.97 -22.85 2.49
CA LYS A 147 -6.84 -23.36 3.86
C LYS A 147 -6.50 -22.29 4.89
N CYS A 148 -6.14 -21.09 4.46
CA CYS A 148 -5.68 -20.01 5.34
C CYS A 148 -6.82 -19.13 5.84
N TYR A 149 -7.95 -19.08 5.09
CA TYR A 149 -9.06 -18.18 5.38
C TYR A 149 -10.32 -18.99 5.69
N ILE A 150 -10.71 -18.98 6.96
CA ILE A 150 -11.88 -19.74 7.43
C ILE A 150 -13.07 -18.78 7.56
N LYS A 151 -14.18 -19.13 6.92
CA LYS A 151 -15.42 -18.33 6.98
C LYS A 151 -15.84 -18.07 8.42
N GLY A 152 -16.14 -16.82 8.72
CA GLY A 152 -16.52 -16.38 10.05
C GLY A 152 -15.35 -15.99 10.94
N GLU A 153 -14.10 -16.17 10.53
CA GLU A 153 -12.96 -15.67 11.29
C GLU A 153 -12.70 -14.18 11.05
N THR A 154 -12.08 -13.56 12.04
CA THR A 154 -11.57 -12.20 11.96
C THR A 154 -10.07 -12.26 11.84
N ILE A 155 -9.52 -11.58 10.84
CA ILE A 155 -8.10 -11.56 10.50
C ILE A 155 -7.60 -10.12 10.40
N VAL A 156 -6.28 -9.95 10.37
CA VAL A 156 -5.63 -8.66 10.13
C VAL A 156 -4.63 -8.82 8.99
N TRP A 157 -4.69 -7.92 8.02
CA TRP A 157 -3.63 -7.73 7.03
C TRP A 157 -2.69 -6.65 7.54
N TRP A 158 -1.48 -7.05 7.95
CA TRP A 158 -0.51 -6.18 8.60
C TRP A 158 0.27 -5.33 7.60
N GLY A 159 0.51 -5.84 6.39
CA GLY A 159 1.12 -5.05 5.32
C GLY A 159 0.13 -4.09 4.65
N PHE A 160 0.65 -3.05 4.01
CA PHE A 160 -0.14 -2.29 3.04
C PHE A 160 -0.44 -3.18 1.83
N SER A 161 -1.66 -3.09 1.29
CA SER A 161 -2.12 -4.00 0.23
C SER A 161 -2.60 -3.25 -1.01
N SER A 162 -1.84 -3.31 -2.09
CA SER A 162 -2.24 -2.80 -3.40
C SER A 162 -3.38 -3.64 -3.98
N CYS A 163 -4.45 -2.98 -4.37
CA CYS A 163 -5.65 -3.57 -4.96
C CYS A 163 -6.03 -2.80 -6.23
N THR A 164 -6.96 -3.36 -6.99
CA THR A 164 -7.54 -2.68 -8.15
C THR A 164 -9.06 -2.63 -8.03
N THR A 165 -9.67 -1.57 -8.56
CA THR A 165 -11.14 -1.52 -8.70
C THR A 165 -11.65 -2.22 -9.95
N ALA A 166 -10.76 -2.57 -10.88
CA ALA A 166 -11.10 -3.17 -12.17
C ALA A 166 -10.85 -4.69 -12.13
N ILE A 167 -11.87 -5.47 -11.79
CA ILE A 167 -11.76 -6.95 -11.70
C ILE A 167 -11.19 -7.60 -12.98
N GLY A 168 -11.49 -7.04 -14.16
CA GLY A 168 -10.99 -7.55 -15.44
C GLY A 168 -9.47 -7.54 -15.56
N VAL A 169 -8.78 -6.63 -14.84
CA VAL A 169 -7.31 -6.58 -14.79
C VAL A 169 -6.73 -7.90 -14.25
N LEU A 170 -7.45 -8.61 -13.38
CA LEU A 170 -7.00 -9.90 -12.84
C LEU A 170 -6.93 -11.02 -13.90
N GLN A 171 -7.68 -10.94 -15.01
CA GLN A 171 -7.61 -11.96 -16.06
C GLN A 171 -6.24 -12.02 -16.73
N SER A 172 -5.50 -10.91 -16.73
CA SER A 172 -4.16 -10.87 -17.26
C SER A 172 -3.23 -11.77 -16.44
N GLU A 173 -2.44 -12.59 -17.13
CA GLU A 173 -1.38 -13.42 -16.53
C GLU A 173 -0.37 -12.59 -15.74
N LEU A 174 -0.38 -11.26 -15.89
CA LEU A 174 0.45 -10.35 -15.11
C LEU A 174 0.00 -10.25 -13.64
N PHE A 175 -1.31 -10.37 -13.36
CA PHE A 175 -1.86 -10.21 -12.01
C PHE A 175 -2.24 -11.57 -11.42
N LEU A 176 -3.39 -12.11 -11.82
CA LEU A 176 -3.88 -13.41 -11.34
C LEU A 176 -3.74 -14.48 -12.42
N GLY A 177 -4.11 -14.15 -13.66
CA GLY A 177 -4.16 -15.09 -14.77
C GLY A 177 -5.37 -16.01 -14.71
N MET A 178 -5.46 -16.89 -15.70
CA MET A 178 -6.60 -17.82 -15.85
C MET A 178 -6.24 -19.27 -15.52
N THR A 179 -4.95 -19.54 -15.32
CA THR A 179 -4.40 -20.89 -15.16
C THR A 179 -3.69 -21.04 -13.81
N ASN A 180 -3.34 -22.28 -13.45
CA ASN A 180 -2.71 -22.65 -12.16
C ASN A 180 -3.59 -22.36 -10.94
N THR A 181 -3.19 -22.93 -9.80
CA THR A 181 -3.87 -22.69 -8.52
C THR A 181 -3.62 -21.27 -8.07
N ARG A 182 -4.70 -20.56 -7.75
CA ARG A 182 -4.65 -19.13 -7.48
C ARG A 182 -5.82 -18.69 -6.63
N THR A 183 -5.66 -17.56 -5.96
CA THR A 183 -6.65 -16.98 -5.06
C THR A 183 -7.00 -15.56 -5.50
N MET A 184 -8.29 -15.27 -5.60
CA MET A 184 -8.81 -13.91 -5.77
C MET A 184 -9.49 -13.45 -4.49
N PHE A 185 -9.10 -12.30 -4.00
CA PHE A 185 -9.81 -11.60 -2.93
C PHE A 185 -10.78 -10.59 -3.51
N ALA A 186 -12.02 -10.61 -3.03
CA ALA A 186 -12.99 -9.55 -3.19
C ALA A 186 -13.18 -8.88 -1.83
N LEU A 187 -12.76 -7.62 -1.72
CA LEU A 187 -12.58 -6.90 -0.47
C LEU A 187 -13.61 -5.77 -0.42
N GLN A 188 -14.61 -5.86 0.46
CA GLN A 188 -15.52 -4.75 0.73
C GLN A 188 -14.83 -3.79 1.71
N CYS A 189 -14.27 -2.71 1.19
CA CYS A 189 -13.47 -1.76 1.97
C CYS A 189 -14.22 -0.47 2.26
N GLN A 190 -13.84 0.17 3.37
CA GLN A 190 -14.35 1.45 3.86
C GLN A 190 -13.21 2.49 3.97
N SER A 191 -11.97 2.03 4.18
CA SER A 191 -10.81 2.90 4.39
C SER A 191 -9.73 2.78 3.32
N ALA A 192 -10.06 2.33 2.11
CA ALA A 192 -9.08 2.28 1.02
C ALA A 192 -8.67 3.69 0.57
N ARG A 193 -7.51 3.84 -0.09
CA ARG A 193 -7.05 5.12 -0.64
C ARG A 193 -6.77 5.00 -2.13
N ASP A 194 -7.40 5.86 -2.91
CA ASP A 194 -7.10 5.98 -4.33
C ASP A 194 -5.76 6.71 -4.49
N ILE A 195 -4.74 5.98 -4.95
CA ILE A 195 -3.38 6.52 -5.12
C ILE A 195 -3.00 6.67 -6.57
N ARG A 196 -3.95 6.55 -7.52
CA ARG A 196 -3.68 6.50 -8.96
C ARG A 196 -2.88 7.70 -9.47
N LYS A 197 -3.19 8.89 -8.97
CA LYS A 197 -2.53 10.15 -9.36
C LYS A 197 -1.14 10.34 -8.75
N HIS A 198 -0.80 9.52 -7.75
CA HIS A 198 0.46 9.59 -7.01
C HIS A 198 1.32 8.32 -7.16
N SER A 199 0.80 7.28 -7.82
CA SER A 199 1.51 6.04 -8.12
C SER A 199 2.49 6.24 -9.28
N TYR A 200 3.59 5.50 -9.26
CA TYR A 200 4.51 5.37 -10.37
C TYR A 200 3.89 4.66 -11.58
N TYR A 201 2.80 3.92 -11.37
CA TYR A 201 2.09 3.13 -12.37
C TYR A 201 0.60 3.55 -12.48
N PRO A 202 0.29 4.74 -13.02
CA PRO A 202 -1.07 5.29 -13.02
C PRO A 202 -2.10 4.46 -13.79
N ALA A 203 -1.65 3.58 -14.70
CA ALA A 203 -2.51 2.73 -15.52
C ALA A 203 -3.13 1.53 -14.78
N GLU A 204 -2.75 1.28 -13.52
CA GLU A 204 -3.21 0.10 -12.77
C GLU A 204 -4.52 0.29 -12.02
N ASP A 205 -5.09 1.50 -12.08
CA ASP A 205 -6.20 1.92 -11.24
C ASP A 205 -5.99 1.55 -9.75
N GLU A 206 -4.75 1.75 -9.28
CA GLU A 206 -4.27 1.28 -7.99
C GLU A 206 -4.98 1.96 -6.82
N VAL A 207 -5.53 1.13 -5.95
CA VAL A 207 -6.08 1.51 -4.66
C VAL A 207 -5.27 0.82 -3.57
N LEU A 208 -4.86 1.57 -2.56
CA LEU A 208 -4.06 1.05 -1.45
C LEU A 208 -4.92 0.85 -0.20
N LEU A 209 -4.84 -0.33 0.38
CA LEU A 209 -5.34 -0.58 1.74
C LEU A 209 -4.26 -0.25 2.76
N MET A 210 -4.68 0.37 3.87
CA MET A 210 -3.80 0.73 4.98
C MET A 210 -3.21 -0.53 5.62
N ALA A 211 -2.02 -0.40 6.20
CA ALA A 211 -1.46 -1.44 7.07
C ALA A 211 -2.37 -1.71 8.28
N ALA A 212 -2.29 -2.92 8.82
CA ALA A 212 -3.11 -3.39 9.95
C ALA A 212 -4.63 -3.27 9.72
N THR A 213 -5.10 -3.48 8.48
CA THR A 213 -6.54 -3.47 8.17
C THR A 213 -7.17 -4.78 8.68
N GLN A 214 -8.26 -4.66 9.44
CA GLN A 214 -8.98 -5.80 10.00
C GLN A 214 -10.13 -6.21 9.07
N PHE A 215 -10.26 -7.52 8.87
CA PHE A 215 -11.29 -8.10 8.00
C PHE A 215 -12.06 -9.22 8.68
N LYS A 216 -13.33 -9.36 8.30
CA LYS A 216 -14.13 -10.56 8.50
C LYS A 216 -14.08 -11.42 7.24
N VAL A 217 -13.82 -12.72 7.37
CA VAL A 217 -13.96 -13.67 6.26
C VAL A 217 -15.44 -13.97 6.07
N VAL A 218 -16.04 -13.44 5.00
CA VAL A 218 -17.49 -13.52 4.74
C VAL A 218 -17.84 -14.82 4.05
N SER A 219 -17.07 -15.21 3.03
CA SER A 219 -17.34 -16.40 2.24
C SER A 219 -16.09 -16.87 1.50
N CYS A 220 -16.01 -18.17 1.21
CA CYS A 220 -14.99 -18.78 0.37
C CYS A 220 -15.69 -19.64 -0.69
N LEU A 221 -15.25 -19.55 -1.94
CA LEU A 221 -15.79 -20.31 -3.06
C LEU A 221 -14.64 -20.87 -3.90
N LYS A 222 -14.60 -22.19 -4.02
CA LYS A 222 -13.69 -22.88 -4.93
C LYS A 222 -14.34 -23.10 -6.29
N GLN A 223 -13.71 -22.60 -7.34
CA GLN A 223 -14.11 -22.80 -8.73
C GLN A 223 -12.93 -23.36 -9.54
N GLY A 224 -12.82 -24.69 -9.59
CA GLY A 224 -11.70 -25.36 -10.24
C GLY A 224 -10.38 -25.04 -9.55
N SER A 225 -9.45 -24.40 -10.28
CA SER A 225 -8.15 -23.94 -9.76
C SER A 225 -8.17 -22.53 -9.15
N LEU A 226 -9.30 -21.83 -9.20
CA LEU A 226 -9.48 -20.52 -8.58
C LEU A 226 -10.19 -20.66 -7.24
N GLU A 227 -9.59 -20.13 -6.19
CA GLU A 227 -10.26 -19.85 -4.91
C GLU A 227 -10.71 -18.38 -4.89
N ILE A 228 -11.94 -18.11 -4.48
CA ILE A 228 -12.48 -16.76 -4.32
C ILE A 228 -12.80 -16.55 -2.84
N ILE A 229 -12.14 -15.59 -2.22
CA ILE A 229 -12.31 -15.25 -0.81
C ILE A 229 -12.93 -13.86 -0.71
N GLN A 230 -14.07 -13.77 -0.03
CA GLN A 230 -14.75 -12.51 0.24
C GLN A 230 -14.39 -12.03 1.64
N LEU A 231 -13.83 -10.83 1.74
CA LEU A 231 -13.53 -10.17 2.99
C LEU A 231 -14.33 -8.88 3.12
N GLU A 232 -14.80 -8.58 4.33
CA GLU A 232 -15.42 -7.32 4.69
C GLU A 232 -14.54 -6.59 5.70
N GLU A 233 -14.14 -5.36 5.38
CA GLU A 233 -13.38 -4.51 6.29
C GLU A 233 -14.23 -4.19 7.51
N ILE A 234 -13.68 -4.45 8.70
CA ILE A 234 -14.32 -4.14 9.97
C ILE A 234 -13.45 -3.18 10.78
N ARG A 235 -14.10 -2.36 11.60
CA ARG A 235 -13.39 -1.41 12.47
C ARG A 235 -12.97 -2.12 13.77
N PRO A 236 -11.67 -2.14 14.11
CA PRO A 236 -11.23 -2.65 15.41
C PRO A 236 -11.68 -1.73 16.54
N PRO A 237 -11.80 -2.24 17.79
CA PRO A 237 -12.16 -1.42 18.95
C PRO A 237 -11.10 -0.37 19.30
N PHE A 238 -9.85 -0.60 18.90
CA PHE A 238 -8.72 0.33 19.08
C PHE A 238 -7.90 0.38 17.78
N PRO A 239 -7.20 1.49 17.49
CA PRO A 239 -6.32 1.56 16.32
C PRO A 239 -5.22 0.49 16.36
N LEU A 240 -5.17 -0.36 15.34
CA LEU A 240 -4.06 -1.30 15.14
C LEU A 240 -2.86 -0.66 14.42
N LEU A 241 -3.11 0.48 13.78
CA LEU A 241 -2.13 1.38 13.19
C LEU A 241 -2.41 2.77 13.78
N GLN A 242 -1.46 3.36 14.50
CA GLN A 242 -1.67 4.66 15.15
C GLN A 242 -1.98 5.77 14.12
N PRO A 243 -3.04 6.58 14.34
CA PRO A 243 -3.35 7.66 13.42
C PRO A 243 -2.28 8.75 13.51
N VAL A 244 -1.91 9.34 12.37
CA VAL A 244 -1.07 10.55 12.36
C VAL A 244 -1.93 11.82 12.33
N PRO A 245 -1.49 12.92 12.95
CA PRO A 245 -2.17 14.20 12.83
C PRO A 245 -2.17 14.69 11.38
N VAL A 246 -3.35 14.96 10.83
CA VAL A 246 -3.49 15.66 9.55
C VAL A 246 -3.37 17.15 9.81
N ILE A 247 -2.21 17.73 9.48
CA ILE A 247 -2.01 19.18 9.56
C ILE A 247 -2.61 19.78 8.28
N VAL A 248 -3.81 20.34 8.40
CA VAL A 248 -4.41 21.11 7.31
C VAL A 248 -3.71 22.47 7.27
N SER A 249 -2.91 22.73 6.23
CA SER A 249 -2.40 24.08 5.99
C SER A 249 -3.58 25.04 5.87
N PRO A 250 -3.62 26.17 6.61
CA PRO A 250 -4.71 27.12 6.48
C PRO A 250 -4.77 27.60 5.04
N LEU A 251 -5.95 27.45 4.42
CA LEU A 251 -6.30 28.06 3.14
C LEU A 251 -5.82 29.51 3.17
N THR A 252 -4.99 29.90 2.20
CA THR A 252 -4.65 31.31 2.00
C THR A 252 -5.96 32.06 1.78
N ASN A 253 -6.36 32.85 2.79
CA ASN A 253 -7.54 33.69 2.71
C ASN A 253 -7.48 34.51 1.40
N PRO A 254 -8.55 34.52 0.57
CA PRO A 254 -8.60 35.48 -0.51
C PRO A 254 -8.59 36.87 0.13
N THR A 255 -7.56 37.63 -0.24
CA THR A 255 -7.32 39.02 0.12
C THR A 255 -8.64 39.78 0.06
N SER A 256 -8.97 40.44 1.17
CA SER A 256 -10.02 41.44 1.24
C SER A 256 -9.82 42.46 0.11
N LEU A 257 -10.79 42.50 -0.81
CA LEU A 257 -11.03 43.68 -1.64
C LEU A 257 -11.48 44.80 -0.69
N GLY A 258 -10.53 45.64 -0.31
CA GLY A 258 -10.79 46.90 0.35
C GLY A 258 -11.37 47.89 -0.66
N ASN A 259 -12.48 48.51 -0.23
CA ASN A 259 -13.10 49.79 -0.60
C ASN A 259 -12.64 50.52 -1.87
#